data_AF-A0A4U1JL11-F1
#
_entry.id   AF-A0A4U1JL11-F1
#
_cell.length_a   1.000
_cell.length_b   1.000
_cell.length_c   1.000
_cell.angle_alpha   90.00
_cell.angle_beta   90.00
_cell.angle_gamma   90.00
#
_symmetry.space_group_name_H-M   'P 1'
#
loop_
_entity.id
_entity.type
_entity.pdbx_description
1 polymer ?
#
loop_
_entity_poly.entity_id
_entity_poly.type
_entity_poly.pdbx_seq_one_letter_code
_entity_poly.pdbx_strand_id
1 'polypeptide(L)'
;MSFASAQERPEGVDPARRDSAVSLARELRARGGRVWCVPFARNVSGIDLQGNAGTWWSKASGRYARSHRPEPGAVMAFSPTRKMPMGHVAVVSAVVSPREIKIDHANWQRNRVSLGMTVHDVSKNNDWSQVRVMSQESAAGRVYPVSGFILKDRG
;
A
#
# COMPACT_ATOMS: atom_id res chain seq x y z
N MET A 1 27.83 -26.74 -20.93
CA MET A 1 27.95 -25.68 -19.91
C MET A 1 26.58 -25.00 -19.81
N SER A 2 25.83 -25.31 -18.76
CA SER A 2 24.43 -24.87 -18.62
C SER A 2 24.42 -23.48 -18.01
N PHE A 3 24.00 -22.47 -18.78
CA PHE A 3 23.63 -21.19 -18.20
C PHE A 3 22.31 -21.41 -17.47
N ALA A 4 22.35 -21.42 -16.14
CA ALA A 4 21.16 -21.25 -15.34
C ALA A 4 20.56 -19.90 -15.74
N SER A 5 19.45 -19.93 -16.46
CA SER A 5 18.65 -18.75 -16.77
C SER A 5 18.26 -18.14 -15.43
N ALA A 6 18.83 -16.97 -15.14
CA ALA A 6 18.43 -16.17 -13.99
C ALA A 6 16.95 -15.82 -14.20
N GLN A 7 16.11 -16.59 -13.53
CA GLN A 7 14.67 -16.42 -13.54
C GLN A 7 14.40 -14.97 -13.13
N GLU A 8 13.86 -14.17 -14.05
CA GLU A 8 13.43 -12.79 -13.82
C GLU A 8 12.50 -12.79 -12.60
N ARG A 9 13.06 -12.43 -11.45
CA ARG A 9 12.32 -12.31 -10.20
C ARG A 9 11.36 -11.14 -10.40
N PRO A 10 10.06 -11.28 -10.12
CA PRO A 10 9.15 -10.17 -10.34
C PRO A 10 9.51 -9.05 -9.35
N GLU A 11 10.28 -8.07 -9.82
CA GLU A 11 10.52 -6.80 -9.12
C GLU A 11 9.21 -6.01 -9.14
N GLY A 12 8.27 -6.34 -8.25
CA GLY A 12 6.96 -5.74 -8.30
C GLY A 12 5.88 -6.43 -7.47
N VAL A 13 4.71 -5.81 -7.49
CA VAL A 13 3.46 -6.44 -7.02
C VAL A 13 3.14 -7.62 -7.94
N ASP A 14 2.83 -8.79 -7.36
CA ASP A 14 2.32 -9.95 -8.10
C ASP A 14 1.08 -9.56 -8.93
N PRO A 15 1.16 -9.59 -10.28
CA PRO A 15 0.07 -9.17 -11.15
C PRO A 15 -1.22 -9.97 -10.94
N ALA A 16 -1.10 -11.28 -10.69
CA ALA A 16 -2.27 -12.15 -10.51
C ALA A 16 -3.04 -11.80 -9.23
N ARG A 17 -2.30 -11.52 -8.14
CA ARG A 17 -2.89 -11.04 -6.87
C ARG A 17 -3.54 -9.68 -7.04
N ARG A 18 -2.88 -8.77 -7.75
CA ARG A 18 -3.39 -7.43 -8.05
C ARG A 18 -4.71 -7.50 -8.81
N ASP A 19 -4.75 -8.25 -9.91
CA ASP A 19 -5.92 -8.37 -10.77
C ASP A 19 -7.07 -9.06 -10.04
N SER A 20 -6.78 -10.11 -9.27
CA SER A 20 -7.77 -10.78 -8.43
C SER A 20 -8.38 -9.83 -7.39
N ALA A 21 -7.55 -8.99 -6.74
CA ALA A 21 -8.03 -8.01 -5.77
C ALA A 21 -8.93 -6.94 -6.42
N VAL A 22 -8.60 -6.49 -7.63
CA VAL A 22 -9.41 -5.55 -8.41
C VAL A 22 -10.75 -6.17 -8.80
N SER A 23 -10.75 -7.40 -9.31
CA SER A 23 -11.98 -8.12 -9.68
C SER A 23 -12.89 -8.32 -8.48
N LEU A 24 -12.35 -8.80 -7.35
CA LEU A 24 -13.13 -8.96 -6.12
C LEU A 24 -13.72 -7.63 -5.63
N ALA A 25 -12.95 -6.53 -5.68
CA ALA A 25 -13.46 -5.22 -5.31
C ALA A 25 -14.59 -4.73 -6.24
N ARG A 26 -14.48 -4.99 -7.55
CA ARG A 26 -15.53 -4.67 -8.54
C ARG A 26 -16.80 -5.45 -8.27
N GLU A 27 -16.68 -6.76 -8.07
CA GLU A 27 -17.83 -7.61 -7.76
C GLU A 27 -18.48 -7.26 -6.43
N LEU A 28 -17.71 -7.00 -5.37
CA LEU A 28 -18.25 -6.57 -4.08
C LEU A 28 -19.06 -5.30 -4.24
N ARG A 29 -18.53 -4.31 -4.98
CA ARG A 29 -19.26 -3.06 -5.26
C ARG A 29 -20.52 -3.30 -6.09
N ALA A 30 -20.47 -4.14 -7.11
CA ALA A 30 -21.64 -4.48 -7.94
C ALA A 30 -22.76 -5.13 -7.11
N ARG A 31 -22.40 -5.88 -6.07
CA ARG A 31 -23.32 -6.50 -5.10
C ARG A 31 -23.79 -5.54 -3.99
N GLY A 32 -23.47 -4.24 -4.06
CA GLY A 32 -23.80 -3.25 -3.02
C GLY A 32 -22.89 -3.31 -1.78
N GLY A 33 -21.86 -4.14 -1.80
CA GLY A 33 -20.87 -4.26 -0.73
C GLY A 33 -19.92 -3.06 -0.64
N ARG A 34 -19.24 -2.94 0.50
CA ARG A 34 -18.20 -1.93 0.72
C ARG A 34 -16.82 -2.47 0.38
N VAL A 35 -16.05 -1.66 -0.33
CA VAL A 35 -14.64 -1.93 -0.60
C VAL A 35 -13.82 -1.14 0.41
N TRP A 36 -12.90 -1.81 1.10
CA TRP A 36 -12.07 -1.22 2.15
C TRP A 36 -10.58 -1.42 1.84
N CYS A 37 -9.74 -0.54 2.37
CA CYS A 37 -8.28 -0.61 2.17
C CYS A 37 -7.65 -1.90 2.69
N VAL A 38 -8.08 -2.37 3.87
CA VAL A 38 -7.51 -3.56 4.52
C VAL A 38 -7.70 -4.84 3.70
N PRO A 39 -8.93 -5.25 3.32
CA PRO A 39 -9.10 -6.44 2.47
C PRO A 39 -8.37 -6.32 1.13
N PHE A 40 -8.40 -5.13 0.51
CA PHE A 40 -7.70 -4.91 -0.74
C PHE A 40 -6.18 -5.10 -0.59
N ALA A 41 -5.56 -4.45 0.40
CA ALA A 41 -4.12 -4.54 0.65
C ALA A 41 -3.68 -5.97 0.99
N ARG A 42 -4.48 -6.72 1.76
CA ARG A 42 -4.18 -8.15 2.02
C ARG A 42 -4.13 -8.97 0.74
N ASN A 43 -5.13 -8.81 -0.14
CA ASN A 43 -5.20 -9.58 -1.36
C ASN A 43 -4.02 -9.27 -2.30
N VAL A 44 -3.70 -7.98 -2.45
CA VAL A 44 -2.60 -7.52 -3.32
C VAL A 44 -1.23 -7.92 -2.75
N SER A 45 -0.96 -7.65 -1.47
CA SER A 45 0.38 -7.87 -0.86
C SER A 45 0.63 -9.28 -0.36
N GLY A 46 -0.43 -10.06 -0.10
CA GLY A 46 -0.32 -11.36 0.58
C GLY A 46 -0.01 -11.29 2.07
N ILE A 47 0.05 -10.09 2.66
CA ILE A 47 0.10 -9.93 4.13
C ILE A 47 -1.25 -10.31 4.72
N ASP A 48 -1.25 -11.21 5.70
CA ASP A 48 -2.44 -11.61 6.44
C ASP A 48 -2.45 -10.97 7.84
N LEU A 49 -2.72 -9.65 7.85
CA LEU A 49 -2.98 -8.87 9.06
C LEU A 49 -4.44 -8.40 9.07
N GLN A 50 -5.06 -8.46 10.23
CA GLN A 50 -6.49 -8.13 10.40
C GLN A 50 -6.71 -6.96 11.36
N GLY A 51 -7.92 -6.40 11.33
CA GLY A 51 -8.31 -5.24 12.11
C GLY A 51 -7.99 -3.92 11.43
N ASN A 52 -8.09 -2.83 12.19
CA ASN A 52 -7.98 -1.46 11.68
C ASN A 52 -6.59 -1.20 11.08
N ALA A 53 -6.56 -0.46 9.97
CA ALA A 53 -5.34 -0.15 9.23
C ALA A 53 -4.24 0.47 10.11
N GLY A 54 -4.59 1.39 11.01
CA GLY A 54 -3.64 2.04 11.92
C GLY A 54 -2.99 1.11 12.94
N THR A 55 -3.51 -0.12 13.13
CA THR A 55 -2.90 -1.11 14.03
C THR A 55 -1.89 -2.01 13.33
N TRP A 56 -1.85 -2.00 11.98
CA TRP A 56 -1.06 -2.94 11.20
C TRP A 56 0.44 -2.82 11.45
N TRP A 57 0.96 -1.60 11.61
CA TRP A 57 2.38 -1.39 11.89
C TRP A 57 2.83 -2.07 13.18
N SER A 58 2.03 -1.98 14.24
CA SER A 58 2.30 -2.66 15.51
C SER A 58 2.15 -4.17 15.37
N LYS A 59 1.04 -4.63 14.75
CA LYS A 59 0.78 -6.06 14.54
C LYS A 59 1.78 -6.77 13.62
N ALA A 60 2.46 -6.02 12.75
CA ALA A 60 3.52 -6.56 11.91
C ALA A 60 4.78 -6.92 12.71
N SER A 61 5.01 -6.28 13.85
CA SER A 61 6.20 -6.54 14.67
C SER A 61 6.30 -8.01 15.06
N GLY A 62 7.45 -8.63 14.76
CA GLY A 62 7.69 -10.06 15.02
C GLY A 62 6.96 -11.03 14.10
N ARG A 63 6.15 -10.55 13.14
CA ARG A 63 5.40 -11.39 12.19
C ARG A 63 5.74 -11.12 10.73
N TYR A 64 6.13 -9.89 10.42
CA TYR A 64 6.51 -9.43 9.09
C TYR A 64 7.70 -8.48 9.24
N ALA A 65 8.59 -8.47 8.25
CA ALA A 65 9.64 -7.47 8.20
C ALA A 65 9.02 -6.05 8.09
N ARG A 66 9.65 -5.09 8.76
CA ARG A 66 9.25 -3.68 8.80
C ARG A 66 10.41 -2.82 8.31
N SER A 67 10.09 -1.83 7.48
CA SER A 67 11.07 -0.89 6.92
C SER A 67 10.52 0.53 6.95
N HIS A 68 11.41 1.52 6.91
CA HIS A 68 11.06 2.93 6.67
C HIS A 68 11.36 3.36 5.23
N ARG A 69 11.78 2.43 4.38
CA ARG A 69 11.99 2.65 2.95
C ARG A 69 10.94 1.89 2.14
N PRO A 70 10.38 2.50 1.08
CA PRO A 70 9.42 1.83 0.22
C PRO A 70 10.10 0.75 -0.61
N GLU A 71 9.38 -0.35 -0.84
CA GLU A 71 9.73 -1.39 -1.79
C GLU A 71 8.46 -1.80 -2.54
N PRO A 72 8.53 -2.12 -3.85
CA PRO A 72 7.39 -2.67 -4.57
C PRO A 72 6.82 -3.90 -3.84
N GLY A 73 5.48 -3.98 -3.73
CA GLY A 73 4.79 -5.02 -2.97
C GLY A 73 4.64 -4.76 -1.46
N ALA A 74 5.42 -3.83 -0.88
CA ALA A 74 5.29 -3.51 0.54
C ALA A 74 3.99 -2.74 0.83
N VAL A 75 3.43 -2.94 2.02
CA VAL A 75 2.25 -2.20 2.50
C VAL A 75 2.71 -0.96 3.25
N MET A 76 2.46 0.22 2.69
CA MET A 76 2.56 1.51 3.37
C MET A 76 1.47 1.63 4.44
N ALA A 77 1.87 1.83 5.69
CA ALA A 77 0.97 1.95 6.84
C ALA A 77 0.86 3.41 7.30
N PHE A 78 -0.29 4.04 7.03
CA PHE A 78 -0.58 5.41 7.45
C PHE A 78 -1.02 5.43 8.92
N SER A 79 -0.44 6.34 9.70
CA SER A 79 -0.79 6.51 11.10
C SER A 79 -2.19 7.13 11.26
N PRO A 80 -2.97 6.75 12.27
CA PRO A 80 -4.23 7.41 12.59
C PRO A 80 -4.10 8.93 12.79
N THR A 81 -5.08 9.68 12.31
CA THR A 81 -5.21 11.13 12.57
C THR A 81 -6.65 11.48 12.90
N ARG A 82 -6.93 12.70 13.39
CA ARG A 82 -8.29 13.16 13.68
C ARG A 82 -9.29 12.99 12.53
N LYS A 83 -8.84 13.08 11.28
CA LYS A 83 -9.71 12.92 10.08
C LYS A 83 -9.55 11.55 9.40
N MET A 84 -8.65 10.71 9.90
CA MET A 84 -8.43 9.33 9.46
C MET A 84 -8.18 8.45 10.69
N PRO A 85 -9.17 8.31 11.60
CA PRO A 85 -8.97 7.72 12.93
C PRO A 85 -8.65 6.22 12.88
N MET A 86 -9.02 5.54 11.80
CA MET A 86 -8.74 4.12 11.61
C MET A 86 -7.38 3.85 10.95
N GLY A 87 -6.61 4.90 10.65
CA GLY A 87 -5.44 4.82 9.76
C GLY A 87 -5.83 4.47 8.32
N HIS A 88 -4.83 4.14 7.51
CA HIS A 88 -5.01 3.65 6.15
C HIS A 88 -3.85 2.74 5.75
N VAL A 89 -4.06 1.87 4.76
CA VAL A 89 -3.01 1.04 4.18
C VAL A 89 -3.09 1.10 2.67
N ALA A 90 -1.93 1.07 2.02
CA ALA A 90 -1.80 1.05 0.57
C ALA A 90 -0.61 0.16 0.19
N VAL A 91 -0.67 -0.50 -0.97
CA VAL A 91 0.45 -1.31 -1.47
C VAL A 91 1.29 -0.47 -2.41
N VAL A 92 2.60 -0.47 -2.24
CA VAL A 92 3.54 0.19 -3.16
C VAL A 92 3.55 -0.58 -4.48
N SER A 93 3.09 0.02 -5.56
CA SER A 93 3.11 -0.58 -6.89
C SER A 93 4.38 -0.29 -7.67
N ALA A 94 5.03 0.86 -7.40
CA ALA A 94 6.33 1.20 -7.97
C ALA A 94 7.08 2.21 -7.11
N VAL A 95 8.41 2.17 -7.13
CA VAL A 95 9.27 3.24 -6.60
C VAL A 95 9.80 4.04 -7.79
N VAL A 96 9.41 5.30 -7.88
CA VAL A 96 9.71 6.17 -9.03
C VAL A 96 11.00 6.95 -8.81
N SER A 97 11.20 7.45 -7.58
CA SER A 97 12.39 8.20 -7.18
C SER A 97 12.59 8.09 -5.66
N PRO A 98 13.68 8.64 -5.08
CA PRO A 98 13.88 8.64 -3.63
C PRO A 98 12.74 9.26 -2.83
N ARG A 99 11.92 10.13 -3.43
CA ARG A 99 10.80 10.84 -2.80
C ARG A 99 9.46 10.62 -3.50
N GLU A 100 9.37 9.69 -4.43
CA GLU A 100 8.13 9.41 -5.15
C GLU A 100 7.89 7.92 -5.32
N ILE A 101 6.69 7.49 -4.96
CA ILE A 101 6.19 6.13 -5.20
C ILE A 101 4.83 6.18 -5.87
N LYS A 102 4.44 5.07 -6.48
CA LYS A 102 3.06 4.78 -6.85
C LYS A 102 2.47 3.77 -5.87
N ILE A 103 1.20 3.94 -5.52
CA ILE A 103 0.47 3.03 -4.65
C ILE A 103 -0.83 2.55 -5.27
N ASP A 104 -1.23 1.34 -4.89
CA ASP A 104 -2.55 0.78 -5.11
C ASP A 104 -3.29 0.69 -3.78
N HIS A 105 -4.52 1.21 -3.75
CA HIS A 105 -5.35 1.14 -2.55
C HIS A 105 -6.84 1.16 -2.88
N ALA A 106 -7.65 0.97 -1.85
CA ALA A 106 -9.08 1.14 -1.94
C ALA A 106 -9.61 2.03 -0.83
N ASN A 107 -10.76 2.65 -1.06
CA ASN A 107 -11.47 3.46 -0.10
C ASN A 107 -10.73 4.72 0.39
N TRP A 108 -9.76 5.23 -0.39
CA TRP A 108 -9.26 6.59 -0.21
C TRP A 108 -10.36 7.59 -0.58
N GLN A 109 -10.94 7.40 -1.78
CA GLN A 109 -12.29 7.82 -2.10
C GLN A 109 -13.25 6.67 -1.78
N ARG A 110 -14.39 6.98 -1.16
CA ARG A 110 -15.34 5.98 -0.66
C ARG A 110 -15.70 4.95 -1.73
N ASN A 111 -15.52 3.66 -1.42
CA ASN A 111 -15.81 2.50 -2.29
C ASN A 111 -15.09 2.49 -3.66
N ARG A 112 -14.00 3.25 -3.82
CA ARG A 112 -13.21 3.29 -5.06
C ARG A 112 -11.89 2.55 -4.87
N VAL A 113 -11.48 1.80 -5.89
CA VAL A 113 -10.10 1.32 -6.05
C VAL A 113 -9.36 2.37 -6.86
N SER A 114 -8.14 2.71 -6.43
CA SER A 114 -7.23 3.57 -7.19
C SER A 114 -5.91 2.85 -7.35
N LEU A 115 -5.46 2.77 -8.60
CA LEU A 115 -4.25 2.07 -9.01
C LEU A 115 -3.23 3.11 -9.47
N GLY A 116 -1.97 2.93 -9.08
CA GLY A 116 -0.86 3.79 -9.48
C GLY A 116 -0.97 5.23 -8.97
N MET A 117 -1.63 5.47 -7.83
CA MET A 117 -1.76 6.82 -7.27
C MET A 117 -0.40 7.32 -6.78
N THR A 118 -0.02 8.53 -7.17
CA THR A 118 1.28 9.11 -6.79
C THR A 118 1.29 9.51 -5.32
N VAL A 119 2.39 9.20 -4.64
CA VAL A 119 2.69 9.66 -3.29
C VAL A 119 4.07 10.29 -3.27
N HIS A 120 4.17 11.48 -2.69
CA HIS A 120 5.43 12.18 -2.47
C HIS A 120 5.82 12.16 -1.01
N ASP A 121 7.08 11.85 -0.73
CA ASP A 121 7.69 12.10 0.58
C ASP A 121 7.98 13.59 0.74
N VAL A 122 7.30 14.22 1.71
CA VAL A 122 7.47 15.62 2.08
C VAL A 122 8.11 15.78 3.46
N SER A 123 8.62 14.70 4.04
CA SER A 123 9.39 14.73 5.27
C SER A 123 10.69 15.53 5.09
N LYS A 124 11.08 16.24 6.15
CA LYS A 124 12.34 17.00 6.17
C LYS A 124 13.55 16.10 5.94
N ASN A 125 13.52 14.88 6.45
CA ASN A 125 14.67 13.99 6.51
C ASN A 125 14.74 12.95 5.37
N ASN A 126 13.79 12.95 4.43
CA ASN A 126 13.67 11.91 3.41
C ASN A 126 13.45 10.50 4.01
N ASP A 127 12.68 10.44 5.08
CA ASP A 127 12.45 9.22 5.88
C ASP A 127 11.04 8.66 5.72
N TRP A 128 10.27 9.18 4.75
CA TRP A 128 8.90 8.79 4.47
C TRP A 128 7.91 8.99 5.62
N SER A 129 8.31 9.65 6.72
CA SER A 129 7.44 9.86 7.90
C SER A 129 6.24 10.77 7.61
N GLN A 130 6.30 11.56 6.54
CA GLN A 130 5.29 12.54 6.14
C GLN A 130 5.11 12.53 4.63
N VAL A 131 3.89 12.22 4.16
CA VAL A 131 3.64 12.07 2.73
C VAL A 131 2.45 12.88 2.24
N ARG A 132 2.45 13.24 0.97
CA ARG A 132 1.26 13.75 0.25
C ARG A 132 0.79 12.72 -0.76
N VAL A 133 -0.51 12.44 -0.73
CA VAL A 133 -1.15 11.56 -1.71
C VAL A 133 -1.83 12.41 -2.76
N MET A 134 -1.45 12.23 -4.03
CA MET A 134 -1.91 13.04 -5.15
C MET A 134 -3.18 12.44 -5.77
N SER A 135 -4.33 12.76 -5.21
CA SER A 135 -5.64 12.51 -5.85
C SER A 135 -6.16 13.81 -6.49
N GLN A 136 -7.09 13.70 -7.44
CA GLN A 136 -7.71 14.88 -8.08
C GLN A 136 -8.31 15.87 -7.06
N GLU A 137 -8.76 15.38 -5.89
CA GLU A 137 -9.34 16.17 -4.80
C GLU A 137 -8.31 16.65 -3.76
N SER A 138 -7.09 16.08 -3.75
CA SER A 138 -6.08 16.31 -2.70
C SER A 138 -4.75 16.84 -3.21
N ALA A 139 -4.66 17.22 -4.49
CA ALA A 139 -3.43 17.64 -5.18
C ALA A 139 -2.65 18.78 -4.48
N ALA A 140 -3.29 19.56 -3.60
CA ALA A 140 -2.66 20.68 -2.88
C ALA A 140 -2.59 20.54 -1.35
N GLY A 141 -3.24 19.56 -0.71
CA GLY A 141 -3.81 19.85 0.62
C GLY A 141 -3.16 19.25 1.86
N ARG A 142 -2.84 17.95 1.87
CA ARG A 142 -2.71 17.24 3.15
C ARG A 142 -1.49 16.37 3.26
N VAL A 143 -0.75 16.61 4.33
CA VAL A 143 0.34 15.76 4.80
C VAL A 143 -0.24 14.67 5.70
N TYR A 144 0.12 13.42 5.42
CA TYR A 144 -0.27 12.27 6.20
C TYR A 144 0.95 11.65 6.88
N PRO A 145 0.88 11.37 8.19
CA PRO A 145 1.94 10.63 8.86
C PRO A 145 1.91 9.15 8.44
N VAL A 146 3.09 8.58 8.25
CA VAL A 146 3.28 7.17 7.89
C VAL A 146 4.16 6.53 8.95
N SER A 147 3.75 5.36 9.43
CA SER A 147 4.53 4.59 10.41
C SER A 147 5.68 3.82 9.74
N GLY A 148 5.50 3.41 8.49
CA GLY A 148 6.50 2.70 7.69
C GLY A 148 5.87 1.77 6.65
N PHE A 149 6.65 0.80 6.22
CA PHE A 149 6.33 -0.19 5.20
C PHE A 149 6.45 -1.61 5.75
N ILE A 150 5.42 -2.41 5.55
CA ILE A 150 5.35 -3.80 5.99
C ILE A 150 5.62 -4.68 4.78
N LEU A 151 6.60 -5.57 4.89
CA LEU A 151 7.01 -6.44 3.78
C LEU A 151 6.41 -7.82 3.94
N LYS A 152 5.98 -8.41 2.82
CA LYS A 152 5.70 -9.85 2.76
C LYS A 152 7.03 -10.58 2.66
N ASP A 153 7.22 -11.62 3.47
CA ASP A 153 8.38 -12.49 3.34
C ASP A 153 8.47 -13.00 1.90
N ARG A 154 9.63 -12.82 1.30
CA ARG A 154 9.95 -13.36 -0.03
C ARG A 154 10.16 -14.87 0.19
N GLY A 155 9.11 -15.66 -0.03
CA GLY A 155 9.21 -17.12 -0.03
C GLY A 155 10.17 -17.62 -1.09
#